data_AF-W9CF80-F1
#
_entry.id   AF-W9CF80-F1
#
_cell.length_a   1.000
_cell.length_b   1.000
_cell.length_c   1.000
_cell.angle_alpha   90.00
_cell.angle_beta   90.00
_cell.angle_gamma   90.00
#
_symmetry.space_group_name_H-M   'P 1'
#
loop_
_entity.id
_entity.type
_entity.pdbx_description
1 polymer ?
#
loop_
_entity_poly.entity_id
_entity_poly.type
_entity_poly.pdbx_seq_one_letter_code
_entity_poly.pdbx_strand_id
1 'polypeptide(L)'
;MAALIRLPHTISRSLNRINVDNPVDNSNATPLQDLESSRLSTETQRRNGFCQSNATSKESPKHVPYVSKPYALQMIVSCGIVGAVMLLLTINVHYHGPMQTAASGALAGNVLNAALPKVPLPKENAGAERALPYMMTLEFQTRVVEFVATKQSALMEMRRCANDPILKPPNLNTIWGRLRGKNLDCGAIWLESVVSVLVFGAILTYTIFHIKWHTQPYLYPNFQNTFSMGESLFLIFLVILYILIGGTFCVHIFTELGSFIEEILNGTRGQTEVQFKPVRTLLSRFFLACILMGVFILPAIGLIGGPDIFWNRQMKDSCKGFNTRIKMGRTWARSKYHLRSLSASVDNQTFYLTPVFAPQVQSNATYQYYHRFSGNTVNTAHIAVDVDIDNGFWRVMHLDGPDERTKWWAIGRRYSKVEFPIFENINETEKLRGTIEKRGPHLWLPEYKMIIQGVEDARQHCEIEPFVRVIDTSDAPQKYVEKMLKSDWKWSNKWDPRVIMRAASFGHGRQRLDMCMRENIYRTVEGEPSQVKGVDDLSLVPLAVIAANRMRMGEVGRLDCSR
;
A
#
# COMPACT_ATOMS: atom_id res chain seq x y z
N MET A 1 -24.37 -10.48 47.20
CA MET A 1 -23.37 -9.88 46.29
C MET A 1 -23.83 -10.13 44.86
N ALA A 2 -24.09 -9.09 44.08
CA ALA A 2 -24.45 -9.20 42.67
C ALA A 2 -23.84 -8.01 41.91
N ALA A 3 -23.29 -8.23 40.72
CA ALA A 3 -22.70 -7.20 39.88
C ALA A 3 -23.39 -7.22 38.51
N LEU A 4 -23.87 -6.05 38.06
CA LEU A 4 -24.70 -5.95 36.86
C LEU A 4 -23.86 -6.02 35.58
N ILE A 5 -24.40 -6.71 34.58
CA ILE A 5 -24.01 -6.57 33.18
C ILE A 5 -24.59 -5.24 32.66
N ARG A 6 -23.77 -4.41 32.01
CA ARG A 6 -24.25 -3.23 31.26
C ARG A 6 -24.43 -3.59 29.79
N LEU A 7 -25.64 -3.38 29.27
CA LEU A 7 -25.91 -3.30 27.83
C LEU A 7 -25.87 -1.82 27.38
N PRO A 8 -25.50 -1.53 26.12
CA PRO A 8 -25.55 -0.17 25.58
C PRO A 8 -26.99 0.26 25.26
N HIS A 9 -27.30 1.54 25.46
CA HIS A 9 -28.63 2.09 25.20
C HIS A 9 -28.91 2.34 23.72
N THR A 10 -30.18 2.21 23.35
CA THR A 10 -30.75 2.67 22.09
C THR A 10 -30.66 4.20 21.97
N ILE A 11 -30.24 4.69 20.79
CA ILE A 11 -30.36 6.12 20.43
C ILE A 11 -31.68 6.32 19.70
N SER A 12 -32.59 7.08 20.30
CA SER A 12 -33.83 7.50 19.65
C SER A 12 -33.56 8.65 18.66
N ARG A 13 -34.26 8.66 17.53
CA ARG A 13 -34.31 9.80 16.61
C ARG A 13 -35.37 10.79 17.08
N SER A 14 -34.97 12.01 17.42
CA SER A 14 -35.83 13.18 17.29
C SER A 14 -35.29 14.05 16.14
N LEU A 15 -36.19 14.57 15.31
CA LEU A 15 -35.83 15.55 14.30
C LEU A 15 -35.73 16.93 14.95
N ASN A 16 -34.82 17.77 14.46
CA ASN A 16 -35.10 19.18 14.37
C ASN A 16 -34.55 19.73 13.05
N ARG A 17 -35.36 20.53 12.35
CA ARG A 17 -34.93 21.20 11.11
C ARG A 17 -34.03 22.38 11.46
N ILE A 18 -32.97 22.58 10.69
CA ILE A 18 -32.45 23.92 10.40
C ILE A 18 -32.44 24.03 8.89
N ASN A 19 -33.17 25.02 8.37
CA ASN A 19 -33.17 25.35 6.95
C ASN A 19 -31.99 26.28 6.68
N VAL A 20 -31.15 25.97 5.69
CA VAL A 20 -30.10 26.87 5.20
C VAL A 20 -30.12 26.78 3.68
N ASP A 21 -30.53 27.87 3.04
CA ASP A 21 -30.80 27.91 1.61
C ASP A 21 -29.53 28.07 0.78
N ASN A 22 -29.46 27.41 -0.38
CA ASN A 22 -28.46 27.69 -1.42
C ASN A 22 -28.72 29.08 -2.00
N PRO A 23 -27.65 29.87 -2.26
CA PRO A 23 -27.31 30.19 -3.66
C PRO A 23 -25.76 30.27 -3.86
N VAL A 24 -25.17 30.47 -5.05
CA VAL A 24 -25.63 30.92 -6.39
C VAL A 24 -24.92 30.07 -7.47
N ASP A 25 -25.48 29.99 -8.69
CA ASP A 25 -24.78 29.50 -9.90
C ASP A 25 -23.51 30.28 -10.25
N ASN A 26 -22.49 29.55 -10.74
CA ASN A 26 -21.35 30.13 -11.45
C ASN A 26 -21.58 30.05 -12.97
N SER A 27 -22.14 31.11 -13.54
CA SER A 27 -22.08 31.36 -14.99
C SER A 27 -21.68 32.81 -15.27
N ASN A 28 -21.04 33.04 -16.42
CA ASN A 28 -20.60 34.33 -16.96
C ASN A 28 -19.42 35.04 -16.23
N ALA A 29 -18.19 34.62 -16.54
CA ALA A 29 -17.02 35.51 -16.58
C ALA A 29 -15.90 34.92 -17.46
N THR A 30 -15.79 35.36 -18.72
CA THR A 30 -14.62 35.13 -19.58
C THR A 30 -13.57 36.25 -19.40
N PRO A 31 -12.28 36.00 -19.72
CA PRO A 31 -11.17 36.78 -19.16
C PRO A 31 -10.78 38.05 -19.95
N LEU A 32 -10.44 39.13 -19.23
CA LEU A 32 -9.69 40.27 -19.75
C LEU A 32 -8.61 40.75 -18.74
N GLN A 33 -7.34 40.73 -19.18
CA GLN A 33 -6.45 41.89 -19.47
C GLN A 33 -6.19 42.93 -18.34
N ASP A 34 -5.00 43.51 -18.10
CA ASP A 34 -3.70 43.50 -18.82
C ASP A 34 -2.45 43.65 -17.88
N LEU A 35 -1.23 43.71 -18.48
CA LEU A 35 0.11 44.16 -18.01
C LEU A 35 0.23 44.93 -16.65
N GLU A 36 1.19 44.63 -15.76
CA GLU A 36 2.62 45.10 -15.72
C GLU A 36 2.83 46.62 -15.51
N SER A 37 3.94 47.14 -14.94
CA SER A 37 4.99 46.65 -14.01
C SER A 37 5.87 47.84 -13.56
N SER A 38 6.93 47.62 -12.77
CA SER A 38 8.12 48.51 -12.62
C SER A 38 7.94 49.84 -11.84
N ARG A 39 8.92 50.50 -11.21
CA ARG A 39 10.37 50.32 -10.86
C ARG A 39 10.77 51.46 -9.85
N LEU A 40 11.98 51.70 -9.29
CA LEU A 40 13.37 51.17 -9.34
C LEU A 40 14.15 51.67 -8.09
N SER A 41 15.16 50.92 -7.59
CA SER A 41 16.35 51.42 -6.83
C SER A 41 16.15 52.09 -5.43
N THR A 42 17.14 52.24 -4.54
CA THR A 42 18.62 51.96 -4.55
C THR A 42 19.19 51.79 -3.11
N GLU A 43 20.22 50.94 -2.93
CA GLU A 43 21.38 51.08 -1.99
C GLU A 43 21.17 51.30 -0.44
N THR A 44 22.07 51.01 0.52
CA THR A 44 23.52 50.69 0.50
C THR A 44 24.00 49.88 1.76
N GLN A 45 24.98 48.96 1.58
CA GLN A 45 26.13 48.61 2.46
C GLN A 45 26.07 48.31 4.01
N ARG A 46 26.77 47.20 4.35
CA ARG A 46 27.67 46.96 5.55
C ARG A 46 26.99 46.75 6.93
N ARG A 47 27.60 46.07 7.93
CA ARG A 47 29.01 45.61 8.13
C ARG A 47 29.09 44.31 8.98
N ASN A 48 30.27 43.67 8.99
CA ASN A 48 30.81 42.54 9.79
C ASN A 48 30.18 42.31 11.19
N GLY A 49 30.03 41.10 11.77
CA GLY A 49 30.53 39.74 11.46
C GLY A 49 31.47 39.19 12.57
N PHE A 50 31.50 37.88 12.93
CA PHE A 50 32.58 37.27 13.75
C PHE A 50 32.60 35.71 13.76
N CYS A 51 33.78 35.15 14.09
CA CYS A 51 34.22 33.77 14.37
C CYS A 51 33.46 32.48 13.96
N GLN A 52 34.22 31.65 13.25
CA GLN A 52 34.10 30.20 13.03
C GLN A 52 34.17 29.37 14.33
N SER A 53 33.73 28.10 14.26
CA SER A 53 34.39 27.00 14.97
C SER A 53 34.34 25.72 14.12
N ASN A 54 35.44 24.96 14.11
CA ASN A 54 35.62 23.75 13.29
C ASN A 54 35.34 22.48 14.10
N ALA A 55 34.65 21.50 13.49
CA ALA A 55 34.61 20.12 13.98
C ALA A 55 34.53 19.15 12.78
N THR A 56 35.53 18.29 12.63
CA THR A 56 35.73 17.48 11.42
C THR A 56 34.98 16.15 11.43
N SER A 57 34.26 15.90 10.34
CA SER A 57 33.79 14.59 9.87
C SER A 57 34.85 13.48 9.96
N LYS A 58 34.42 12.26 10.37
CA LYS A 58 34.45 11.03 9.55
C LYS A 58 33.98 9.79 10.31
N GLU A 59 32.91 9.15 9.83
CA GLU A 59 32.85 7.68 9.69
C GLU A 59 31.66 7.24 8.82
N SER A 60 31.79 6.14 8.08
CA SER A 60 30.75 5.60 7.17
C SER A 60 30.55 4.09 7.35
N PRO A 61 29.36 3.63 7.81
CA PRO A 61 29.10 2.20 7.99
C PRO A 61 28.95 1.46 6.64
N LYS A 62 29.59 0.29 6.51
CA LYS A 62 29.41 -0.60 5.35
C LYS A 62 28.00 -1.19 5.32
N HIS A 63 27.40 -1.27 4.14
CA HIS A 63 26.03 -1.75 3.94
C HIS A 63 25.95 -3.28 3.86
N VAL A 64 25.10 -3.90 4.69
CA VAL A 64 24.67 -5.31 4.54
C VAL A 64 23.27 -5.34 3.87
N PRO A 65 23.03 -6.16 2.83
CA PRO A 65 21.74 -6.21 2.14
C PRO A 65 20.70 -7.05 2.91
N TYR A 66 19.86 -6.39 3.70
CA TYR A 66 18.78 -7.06 4.44
C TYR A 66 17.65 -7.52 3.50
N VAL A 67 17.57 -8.82 3.20
CA VAL A 67 16.56 -9.41 2.30
C VAL A 67 15.25 -9.63 3.05
N SER A 68 14.36 -8.64 3.03
CA SER A 68 13.05 -8.66 3.71
C SER A 68 11.98 -9.53 3.02
N LYS A 69 12.29 -10.80 2.73
CA LYS A 69 11.32 -11.82 2.29
C LYS A 69 10.55 -12.61 3.40
N PRO A 70 10.91 -12.62 4.71
CA PRO A 70 10.49 -13.73 5.58
C PRO A 70 9.00 -13.76 5.95
N TYR A 71 8.24 -12.67 5.84
CA TYR A 71 6.89 -12.61 6.42
C TYR A 71 5.75 -13.13 5.53
N ALA A 72 5.82 -12.91 4.21
CA ALA A 72 4.91 -13.61 3.29
C ALA A 72 5.19 -15.11 3.33
N LEU A 73 6.47 -15.50 3.42
CA LEU A 73 6.88 -16.88 3.64
C LEU A 73 6.38 -17.40 5.00
N GLN A 74 6.49 -16.65 6.10
CA GLN A 74 5.97 -17.07 7.42
C GLN A 74 4.45 -17.21 7.47
N MET A 75 3.65 -16.41 6.73
CA MET A 75 2.20 -16.67 6.62
C MET A 75 1.90 -17.89 5.76
N ILE A 76 2.59 -18.07 4.62
CA ILE A 76 2.44 -19.27 3.79
C ILE A 76 2.92 -20.52 4.56
N VAL A 77 3.91 -20.39 5.44
CA VAL A 77 4.43 -21.44 6.32
C VAL A 77 3.58 -21.61 7.58
N SER A 78 2.89 -20.60 8.11
CA SER A 78 1.98 -20.80 9.26
C SER A 78 0.64 -21.38 8.82
N CYS A 79 0.03 -20.85 7.75
CA CYS A 79 -1.10 -21.50 7.07
C CYS A 79 -0.68 -22.86 6.48
N GLY A 80 0.57 -22.99 6.03
CA GLY A 80 1.15 -24.24 5.56
C GLY A 80 1.48 -25.23 6.67
N ILE A 81 1.76 -24.79 7.90
CA ILE A 81 1.95 -25.67 9.07
C ILE A 81 0.59 -26.02 9.68
N VAL A 82 -0.38 -25.13 9.76
CA VAL A 82 -1.76 -25.49 10.14
C VAL A 82 -2.35 -26.44 9.09
N GLY A 83 -2.16 -26.13 7.81
CA GLY A 83 -2.51 -26.99 6.68
C GLY A 83 -1.79 -28.33 6.74
N ALA A 84 -0.47 -28.37 6.96
CA ALA A 84 0.30 -29.60 7.08
C ALA A 84 0.05 -30.34 8.40
N VAL A 85 -0.40 -29.71 9.47
CA VAL A 85 -0.82 -30.38 10.70
C VAL A 85 -2.20 -31.01 10.50
N MET A 86 -3.14 -30.33 9.85
CA MET A 86 -4.41 -30.93 9.43
C MET A 86 -4.18 -32.05 8.39
N LEU A 87 -3.24 -31.86 7.46
CA LEU A 87 -2.86 -32.86 6.47
C LEU A 87 -2.10 -34.04 7.09
N LEU A 88 -1.25 -33.82 8.10
CA LEU A 88 -0.59 -34.90 8.85
C LEU A 88 -1.58 -35.62 9.77
N LEU A 89 -2.56 -34.92 10.36
CA LEU A 89 -3.64 -35.56 11.12
C LEU A 89 -4.51 -36.43 10.21
N THR A 90 -4.79 -36.01 8.97
CA THR A 90 -5.56 -36.81 8.00
C THR A 90 -4.73 -37.89 7.28
N ILE A 91 -3.46 -37.65 6.96
CA ILE A 91 -2.54 -38.67 6.42
C ILE A 91 -2.20 -39.72 7.48
N ASN A 92 -2.02 -39.35 8.75
CA ASN A 92 -1.79 -40.31 9.84
C ASN A 92 -3.07 -41.05 10.25
N VAL A 93 -4.26 -40.52 9.90
CA VAL A 93 -5.52 -41.31 9.86
C VAL A 93 -5.53 -42.28 8.68
N HIS A 94 -4.97 -41.91 7.53
CA HIS A 94 -4.78 -42.84 6.40
C HIS A 94 -3.76 -43.95 6.73
N TYR A 95 -2.75 -43.64 7.56
CA TYR A 95 -1.68 -44.55 7.96
C TYR A 95 -2.08 -45.62 9.00
N HIS A 96 -3.35 -46.06 9.04
CA HIS A 96 -3.67 -47.40 9.56
C HIS A 96 -4.99 -48.03 9.06
N GLY A 97 -5.17 -48.11 7.73
CA GLY A 97 -6.02 -49.11 7.08
C GLY A 97 -7.48 -48.69 6.84
N PRO A 98 -8.05 -48.96 5.65
CA PRO A 98 -9.37 -48.48 5.27
C PRO A 98 -10.52 -49.43 5.65
N MET A 99 -11.72 -48.87 5.76
CA MET A 99 -12.97 -49.62 5.60
C MET A 99 -13.36 -49.69 4.11
N GLN A 100 -14.13 -50.72 3.72
CA GLN A 100 -14.96 -50.68 2.52
C GLN A 100 -16.36 -51.23 2.84
N THR A 101 -17.36 -50.64 2.17
CA THR A 101 -18.75 -51.14 2.14
C THR A 101 -18.92 -52.22 1.08
N ALA A 102 -19.90 -53.11 1.27
CA ALA A 102 -20.03 -54.31 0.47
C ALA A 102 -20.91 -54.12 -0.78
N ALA A 103 -20.38 -54.53 -1.93
CA ALA A 103 -21.16 -54.95 -3.10
C ALA A 103 -20.36 -56.04 -3.83
N SER A 104 -20.91 -57.26 -3.92
CA SER A 104 -20.24 -58.39 -4.57
C SER A 104 -20.64 -58.51 -6.05
N GLY A 105 -19.65 -58.78 -6.91
CA GLY A 105 -19.85 -59.01 -8.33
C GLY A 105 -18.59 -59.58 -8.95
N ALA A 106 -18.61 -60.88 -9.28
CA ALA A 106 -17.45 -61.57 -9.83
C ALA A 106 -17.37 -61.41 -11.36
N LEU A 107 -16.21 -61.03 -11.87
CA LEU A 107 -15.83 -61.28 -13.27
C LEU A 107 -14.32 -61.44 -13.39
N ALA A 108 -13.86 -62.50 -14.05
CA ALA A 108 -12.47 -62.68 -14.44
C ALA A 108 -12.25 -62.12 -15.86
N GLY A 109 -11.15 -61.41 -16.09
CA GLY A 109 -10.87 -60.78 -17.38
C GLY A 109 -9.41 -60.35 -17.55
N ASN A 110 -8.81 -60.80 -18.65
CA ASN A 110 -7.40 -60.67 -19.00
C ASN A 110 -6.85 -59.22 -18.92
N VAL A 111 -5.62 -59.07 -18.43
CA VAL A 111 -4.84 -57.82 -18.56
C VAL A 111 -4.18 -57.78 -19.94
N LEU A 112 -4.45 -56.73 -20.72
CA LEU A 112 -3.79 -56.48 -21.99
C LEU A 112 -2.53 -55.61 -21.80
N ASN A 113 -1.40 -56.00 -22.39
CA ASN A 113 -0.20 -55.15 -22.41
C ASN A 113 -0.37 -54.02 -23.43
N ALA A 114 -0.60 -52.79 -22.96
CA ALA A 114 -0.63 -51.59 -23.79
C ALA A 114 0.63 -50.75 -23.57
N ALA A 115 1.44 -50.56 -24.62
CA ALA A 115 2.63 -49.72 -24.57
C ALA A 115 2.27 -48.22 -24.70
N LEU A 116 2.92 -47.37 -23.90
CA LEU A 116 2.82 -45.91 -24.04
C LEU A 116 3.52 -45.44 -25.32
N PRO A 117 2.92 -44.51 -26.10
CA PRO A 117 3.54 -43.98 -27.30
C PRO A 117 4.74 -43.08 -26.98
N LYS A 118 5.85 -43.27 -27.70
CA LYS A 118 7.01 -42.38 -27.62
C LYS A 118 6.69 -41.05 -28.31
N VAL A 119 6.49 -39.99 -27.53
CA VAL A 119 6.44 -38.62 -28.05
C VAL A 119 7.87 -38.18 -28.42
N PRO A 120 8.14 -37.70 -29.66
CA PRO A 120 9.48 -37.26 -30.04
C PRO A 120 9.83 -35.91 -29.40
N LEU A 121 11.08 -35.77 -28.95
CA LEU A 121 11.63 -34.49 -28.53
C LEU A 121 11.79 -33.56 -29.74
N PRO A 122 11.36 -32.28 -29.66
CA PRO A 122 11.67 -31.30 -30.71
C PRO A 122 13.17 -30.98 -30.71
N LYS A 123 13.74 -30.79 -31.91
CA LYS A 123 15.15 -30.42 -32.06
C LYS A 123 15.40 -28.99 -31.58
N GLU A 124 16.53 -28.76 -30.93
CA GLU A 124 17.05 -27.42 -30.64
C GLU A 124 17.35 -26.67 -31.96
N ASN A 125 16.93 -25.39 -32.04
CA ASN A 125 17.55 -24.28 -32.80
C ASN A 125 16.56 -23.10 -32.96
N ALA A 126 16.42 -22.24 -31.93
CA ALA A 126 15.75 -20.94 -32.05
C ALA A 126 16.21 -19.95 -30.96
N GLY A 127 16.30 -18.66 -31.32
CA GLY A 127 16.94 -17.60 -30.52
C GLY A 127 16.37 -17.31 -29.12
N ALA A 128 17.25 -16.84 -28.24
CA ALA A 128 17.00 -16.64 -26.80
C ALA A 128 16.23 -15.35 -26.44
N GLU A 129 15.07 -15.10 -27.06
CA GLU A 129 14.17 -13.97 -26.72
C GLU A 129 12.71 -14.39 -26.50
N ARG A 130 12.44 -15.24 -25.50
CA ARG A 130 11.07 -15.46 -24.94
C ARG A 130 11.00 -16.22 -23.59
N ALA A 131 11.94 -15.98 -22.67
CA ALA A 131 12.05 -16.78 -21.44
C ALA A 131 10.93 -16.60 -20.39
N LEU A 132 10.28 -15.42 -20.30
CA LEU A 132 9.34 -15.12 -19.21
C LEU A 132 8.04 -15.93 -19.17
N PRO A 133 7.30 -16.20 -20.28
CA PRO A 133 6.08 -17.02 -20.20
C PRO A 133 6.36 -18.48 -19.87
N TYR A 134 7.51 -19.02 -20.32
CA TYR A 134 7.84 -20.43 -20.15
C TYR A 134 8.13 -20.83 -18.71
N MET A 135 8.68 -19.94 -17.88
CA MET A 135 8.99 -20.27 -16.47
C MET A 135 7.73 -20.55 -15.64
N MET A 136 6.66 -19.76 -15.81
CA MET A 136 5.39 -20.03 -15.12
C MET A 136 4.69 -21.29 -15.64
N THR A 137 4.77 -21.60 -16.94
CA THR A 137 4.21 -22.86 -17.45
C THR A 137 5.02 -24.09 -17.01
N LEU A 138 6.34 -23.98 -16.85
CA LEU A 138 7.16 -25.09 -16.36
C LEU A 138 6.88 -25.38 -14.89
N GLU A 139 6.81 -24.35 -14.03
CA GLU A 139 6.49 -24.52 -12.61
C GLU A 139 5.04 -24.99 -12.39
N PHE A 140 4.12 -24.67 -13.30
CA PHE A 140 2.77 -25.23 -13.28
C PHE A 140 2.76 -26.70 -13.75
N GLN A 141 3.51 -27.05 -14.80
CA GLN A 141 3.58 -28.44 -15.28
C GLN A 141 4.30 -29.38 -14.31
N THR A 142 5.38 -28.97 -13.65
CA THR A 142 6.01 -29.82 -12.61
C THR A 142 5.05 -30.08 -11.46
N ARG A 143 4.34 -29.06 -10.97
CA ARG A 143 3.30 -29.21 -9.93
C ARG A 143 2.13 -30.10 -10.39
N VAL A 144 1.72 -30.03 -11.66
CA VAL A 144 0.71 -30.94 -12.22
C VAL A 144 1.24 -32.38 -12.31
N VAL A 145 2.51 -32.59 -12.66
CA VAL A 145 3.13 -33.93 -12.66
C VAL A 145 3.27 -34.48 -11.24
N GLU A 146 3.66 -33.68 -10.24
CA GLU A 146 3.65 -34.07 -8.83
C GLU A 146 2.23 -34.40 -8.33
N PHE A 147 1.23 -33.63 -8.75
CA PHE A 147 -0.17 -33.88 -8.40
C PHE A 147 -0.73 -35.15 -9.07
N VAL A 148 -0.32 -35.45 -10.31
CA VAL A 148 -0.69 -36.72 -10.99
C VAL A 148 0.05 -37.91 -10.36
N ALA A 149 1.33 -37.75 -10.00
CA ALA A 149 2.11 -38.80 -9.35
C ALA A 149 1.57 -39.15 -7.95
N THR A 150 1.24 -38.14 -7.13
CA THR A 150 0.60 -38.36 -5.81
C THR A 150 -0.82 -38.91 -5.95
N LYS A 151 -1.57 -38.54 -7.01
CA LYS A 151 -2.86 -39.16 -7.31
C LYS A 151 -2.72 -40.62 -7.75
N GLN A 152 -1.64 -40.98 -8.46
CA GLN A 152 -1.34 -42.38 -8.83
C GLN A 152 -0.84 -43.22 -7.63
N SER A 153 -0.02 -42.67 -6.72
CA SER A 153 0.40 -43.41 -5.53
C SER A 153 -0.81 -43.71 -4.63
N ALA A 154 -1.66 -42.72 -4.36
CA ALA A 154 -2.91 -42.90 -3.63
C ALA A 154 -3.83 -43.96 -4.26
N LEU A 155 -3.95 -43.97 -5.60
CA LEU A 155 -4.72 -44.99 -6.33
C LEU A 155 -4.11 -46.40 -6.26
N MET A 156 -2.78 -46.53 -6.24
CA MET A 156 -2.12 -47.82 -6.03
C MET A 156 -2.24 -48.31 -4.58
N GLU A 157 -2.18 -47.41 -3.61
CA GLU A 157 -2.28 -47.77 -2.18
C GLU A 157 -3.72 -48.16 -1.80
N MET A 158 -4.74 -47.44 -2.29
CA MET A 158 -6.14 -47.90 -2.19
C MET A 158 -6.34 -49.32 -2.74
N ARG A 159 -5.62 -49.68 -3.82
CA ARG A 159 -5.69 -51.00 -4.45
C ARG A 159 -4.93 -52.08 -3.68
N ARG A 160 -4.02 -51.71 -2.78
CA ARG A 160 -3.20 -52.64 -1.99
C ARG A 160 -3.93 -53.13 -0.74
N CYS A 161 -4.81 -52.30 -0.16
CA CYS A 161 -5.55 -52.60 1.06
C CYS A 161 -6.70 -53.61 0.91
N ALA A 162 -6.98 -54.11 -0.30
CA ALA A 162 -8.10 -55.01 -0.57
C ALA A 162 -7.85 -56.48 -0.18
N ASN A 163 -6.61 -56.87 0.11
CA ASN A 163 -6.17 -58.28 0.14
C ASN A 163 -5.59 -58.76 1.49
N ASP A 164 -5.58 -57.94 2.55
CA ASP A 164 -5.00 -58.35 3.84
C ASP A 164 -5.97 -59.19 4.70
N PRO A 165 -5.47 -60.20 5.45
CA PRO A 165 -6.30 -61.14 6.20
C PRO A 165 -6.92 -60.55 7.48
N ILE A 166 -7.98 -61.22 7.94
CA ILE A 166 -8.87 -60.81 9.05
C ILE A 166 -8.07 -60.39 10.30
N LEU A 167 -8.08 -59.08 10.58
CA LEU A 167 -7.43 -58.49 11.74
C LEU A 167 -8.19 -58.75 13.05
N LYS A 168 -7.43 -58.89 14.14
CA LYS A 168 -7.97 -59.02 15.51
C LYS A 168 -8.82 -57.78 15.87
N PRO A 169 -9.87 -57.94 16.72
CA PRO A 169 -10.71 -56.82 17.13
C PRO A 169 -9.89 -55.68 17.75
N PRO A 170 -10.25 -54.40 17.51
CA PRO A 170 -9.44 -53.26 17.89
C PRO A 170 -9.29 -53.15 19.42
N ASN A 171 -8.07 -52.95 19.90
CA ASN A 171 -7.79 -52.80 21.32
C ASN A 171 -8.25 -51.41 21.82
N LEU A 172 -9.49 -51.33 22.30
CA LEU A 172 -10.16 -50.11 22.80
C LEU A 172 -9.43 -49.42 23.96
N ASN A 173 -8.47 -50.07 24.62
CA ASN A 173 -7.61 -49.45 25.63
C ASN A 173 -6.57 -48.50 25.00
N THR A 174 -6.34 -48.58 23.69
CA THR A 174 -5.48 -47.68 22.92
C THR A 174 -6.30 -46.62 22.19
N ILE A 175 -5.76 -45.41 22.02
CA ILE A 175 -6.40 -44.31 21.27
C ILE A 175 -6.74 -44.75 19.83
N TRP A 176 -5.81 -45.45 19.18
CA TRP A 176 -5.98 -46.01 17.83
C TRP A 176 -7.09 -47.06 17.73
N GLY A 177 -7.28 -47.89 18.76
CA GLY A 177 -8.37 -48.86 18.81
C GLY A 177 -9.74 -48.21 18.91
N ARG A 178 -9.86 -47.07 19.61
CA ARG A 178 -11.11 -46.29 19.66
C ARG A 178 -11.38 -45.56 18.34
N LEU A 179 -10.34 -44.98 17.72
CA LEU A 179 -10.41 -44.40 16.37
C LEU A 179 -10.94 -45.39 15.34
N ARG A 180 -10.33 -46.58 15.23
CA ARG A 180 -10.76 -47.64 14.31
C ARG A 180 -12.12 -48.27 14.69
N GLY A 181 -12.62 -48.01 15.91
CA GLY A 181 -13.93 -48.46 16.38
C GLY A 181 -15.10 -47.55 16.00
N LYS A 182 -14.85 -46.34 15.47
CA LYS A 182 -15.89 -45.45 14.96
C LYS A 182 -16.02 -45.59 13.44
N ASN A 183 -17.23 -45.78 12.94
CA ASN A 183 -17.56 -45.71 11.51
C ASN A 183 -17.53 -44.24 11.03
N LEU A 184 -16.34 -43.64 11.01
CA LEU A 184 -16.12 -42.32 10.42
C LEU A 184 -16.21 -42.45 8.90
N ASP A 185 -17.07 -41.66 8.25
CA ASP A 185 -17.05 -41.55 6.80
C ASP A 185 -15.84 -40.72 6.38
N CYS A 186 -14.71 -41.40 6.20
CA CYS A 186 -13.47 -40.81 5.72
C CYS A 186 -13.62 -40.16 4.33
N GLY A 187 -14.61 -40.57 3.52
CA GLY A 187 -14.91 -39.95 2.23
C GLY A 187 -15.54 -38.57 2.41
N ALA A 188 -16.57 -38.47 3.26
CA ALA A 188 -17.20 -37.19 3.62
C ALA A 188 -16.20 -36.23 4.28
N ILE A 189 -15.47 -36.68 5.30
CA ILE A 189 -14.49 -35.86 6.04
C ILE A 189 -13.37 -35.36 5.10
N TRP A 190 -12.90 -36.21 4.17
CA TRP A 190 -11.90 -35.80 3.17
C TRP A 190 -12.48 -34.77 2.18
N LEU A 191 -13.70 -34.98 1.70
CA LEU A 191 -14.37 -34.04 0.79
C LEU A 191 -14.58 -32.67 1.43
N GLU A 192 -15.09 -32.62 2.67
CA GLU A 192 -15.25 -31.38 3.44
C GLU A 192 -13.91 -30.69 3.70
N SER A 193 -12.87 -31.46 4.01
CA SER A 193 -11.51 -30.94 4.20
C SER A 193 -10.95 -30.31 2.91
N VAL A 194 -11.13 -30.97 1.76
CA VAL A 194 -10.69 -30.45 0.45
C VAL A 194 -11.48 -29.21 0.05
N VAL A 195 -12.81 -29.21 0.21
CA VAL A 195 -13.66 -28.04 -0.06
C VAL A 195 -13.25 -26.86 0.83
N SER A 196 -13.02 -27.11 2.13
CA SER A 196 -12.56 -26.08 3.07
C SER A 196 -11.19 -25.52 2.69
N VAL A 197 -10.21 -26.37 2.37
CA VAL A 197 -8.88 -25.93 1.92
C VAL A 197 -8.95 -25.09 0.64
N LEU A 198 -9.82 -25.44 -0.31
CA LEU A 198 -10.05 -24.65 -1.53
C LEU A 198 -10.70 -23.30 -1.22
N VAL A 199 -11.72 -23.24 -0.35
CA VAL A 199 -12.39 -22.00 0.07
C VAL A 199 -11.44 -21.08 0.83
N PHE A 200 -10.72 -21.59 1.84
CA PHE A 200 -9.71 -20.82 2.59
C PHE A 200 -8.55 -20.37 1.69
N GLY A 201 -8.10 -21.21 0.74
CA GLY A 201 -7.08 -20.86 -0.24
C GLY A 201 -7.51 -19.75 -1.20
N ALA A 202 -8.76 -19.78 -1.66
CA ALA A 202 -9.35 -18.72 -2.48
C ALA A 202 -9.48 -17.41 -1.69
N ILE A 203 -10.00 -17.45 -0.46
CA ILE A 203 -10.13 -16.26 0.42
C ILE A 203 -8.76 -15.67 0.75
N LEU A 204 -7.74 -16.49 1.05
CA LEU A 204 -6.38 -16.02 1.31
C LEU A 204 -5.75 -15.38 0.05
N THR A 205 -5.93 -16.00 -1.11
CA THR A 205 -5.45 -15.48 -2.40
C THR A 205 -6.11 -14.13 -2.71
N TYR A 206 -7.43 -14.05 -2.56
CA TYR A 206 -8.20 -12.81 -2.73
C TYR A 206 -7.75 -11.73 -1.74
N THR A 207 -7.54 -12.07 -0.46
CA THR A 207 -7.01 -11.15 0.57
C THR A 207 -5.66 -10.56 0.15
N ILE A 208 -4.78 -11.35 -0.45
CA ILE A 208 -3.47 -10.87 -0.96
C ILE A 208 -3.64 -9.89 -2.13
N PHE A 209 -4.64 -10.10 -3.00
CA PHE A 209 -4.95 -9.15 -4.08
C PHE A 209 -5.62 -7.88 -3.58
N HIS A 210 -6.61 -7.99 -2.69
CA HIS A 210 -7.26 -6.87 -2.01
C HIS A 210 -6.23 -5.94 -1.34
N ILE A 211 -5.33 -6.51 -0.52
CA ILE A 211 -4.24 -5.74 0.10
C ILE A 211 -3.35 -5.05 -0.95
N LYS A 212 -3.01 -5.72 -2.06
CA LYS A 212 -2.20 -5.10 -3.13
C LYS A 212 -2.93 -3.96 -3.83
N TRP A 213 -4.19 -4.12 -4.21
CA TRP A 213 -4.96 -3.08 -4.91
C TRP A 213 -5.08 -1.81 -4.03
N HIS A 214 -5.40 -1.97 -2.74
CA HIS A 214 -5.54 -0.85 -1.81
C HIS A 214 -4.20 -0.25 -1.31
N THR A 215 -3.06 -0.91 -1.50
CA THR A 215 -1.75 -0.40 -1.05
C THR A 215 -0.72 -0.11 -2.15
N GLN A 216 -0.99 -0.54 -3.38
CA GLN A 216 -0.13 -0.32 -4.54
C GLN A 216 -0.92 0.28 -5.73
N PRO A 217 -1.70 1.37 -5.54
CA PRO A 217 -2.52 1.95 -6.61
C PRO A 217 -1.69 2.44 -7.80
N TYR A 218 -0.40 2.77 -7.61
CA TYR A 218 0.53 3.07 -8.70
C TYR A 218 0.79 1.89 -9.67
N LEU A 219 0.37 0.66 -9.31
CA LEU A 219 0.35 -0.50 -10.22
C LEU A 219 -1.05 -0.78 -10.80
N TYR A 220 -2.09 -0.18 -10.22
CA TYR A 220 -3.49 -0.48 -10.49
C TYR A 220 -4.37 0.81 -10.48
N PRO A 221 -4.00 1.89 -11.19
CA PRO A 221 -4.65 3.21 -11.07
C PRO A 221 -6.17 3.14 -11.27
N ASN A 222 -6.61 2.44 -12.32
CA ASN A 222 -8.03 2.32 -12.65
C ASN A 222 -8.82 1.44 -11.67
N PHE A 223 -8.19 0.80 -10.68
CA PHE A 223 -8.90 -0.15 -9.81
C PHE A 223 -9.98 0.52 -8.96
N GLN A 224 -9.66 1.64 -8.30
CA GLN A 224 -10.62 2.31 -7.41
C GLN A 224 -11.83 2.81 -8.23
N ASN A 225 -11.59 3.44 -9.38
CA ASN A 225 -12.64 3.99 -10.26
C ASN A 225 -13.47 2.92 -11.00
N THR A 226 -12.88 1.79 -11.40
CA THR A 226 -13.56 0.79 -12.25
C THR A 226 -14.13 -0.40 -11.46
N PHE A 227 -13.48 -0.83 -10.38
CA PHE A 227 -13.77 -2.11 -9.74
C PHE A 227 -14.21 -2.02 -8.27
N SER A 228 -14.05 -0.88 -7.57
CA SER A 228 -14.41 -0.73 -6.14
C SER A 228 -15.84 -1.17 -5.79
N MET A 229 -16.83 -0.84 -6.64
CA MET A 229 -18.22 -1.27 -6.42
C MET A 229 -18.38 -2.79 -6.55
N GLY A 230 -17.75 -3.40 -7.56
CA GLY A 230 -17.76 -4.85 -7.76
C GLY A 230 -17.00 -5.60 -6.66
N GLU A 231 -15.86 -5.06 -6.22
CA GLU A 231 -15.10 -5.54 -5.07
C GLU A 231 -15.94 -5.50 -3.80
N SER A 232 -16.66 -4.40 -3.53
CA SER A 232 -17.53 -4.25 -2.37
C SER A 232 -18.68 -5.26 -2.35
N LEU A 233 -19.34 -5.47 -3.49
CA LEU A 233 -20.41 -6.49 -3.62
C LEU A 233 -19.85 -7.91 -3.46
N PHE A 234 -18.67 -8.18 -4.02
CA PHE A 234 -18.00 -9.48 -3.89
C PHE A 234 -17.50 -9.74 -2.45
N LEU A 235 -17.03 -8.71 -1.74
CA LEU A 235 -16.71 -8.77 -0.31
C LEU A 235 -17.94 -9.12 0.53
N ILE A 236 -19.09 -8.47 0.29
CA ILE A 236 -20.35 -8.79 0.98
C ILE A 236 -20.76 -10.24 0.72
N PHE A 237 -20.71 -10.69 -0.54
CA PHE A 237 -20.99 -12.08 -0.91
C PHE A 237 -20.03 -13.07 -0.24
N LEU A 238 -18.72 -12.81 -0.26
CA LEU A 238 -17.71 -13.64 0.41
C LEU A 238 -17.92 -13.69 1.92
N VAL A 239 -18.29 -12.58 2.57
CA VAL A 239 -18.56 -12.54 4.02
C VAL A 239 -19.79 -13.38 4.36
N ILE A 240 -20.87 -13.30 3.57
CA ILE A 240 -22.06 -14.14 3.75
C ILE A 240 -21.70 -15.62 3.56
N LEU A 241 -21.01 -15.97 2.47
CA LEU A 241 -20.56 -17.33 2.16
C LEU A 241 -19.64 -17.90 3.25
N TYR A 242 -18.75 -17.06 3.79
CA TYR A 242 -17.81 -17.41 4.84
C TYR A 242 -18.49 -17.63 6.20
N ILE A 243 -19.47 -16.79 6.56
CA ILE A 243 -20.27 -16.97 7.78
C ILE A 243 -21.12 -18.25 7.67
N LEU A 244 -21.71 -18.53 6.51
CA LEU A 244 -22.53 -19.73 6.32
C LEU A 244 -21.70 -21.02 6.31
N ILE A 245 -20.68 -21.14 5.43
CA ILE A 245 -19.89 -22.37 5.28
C ILE A 245 -18.86 -22.51 6.41
N GLY A 246 -18.12 -21.44 6.72
CA GLY A 246 -17.14 -21.46 7.79
C GLY A 246 -17.79 -21.60 9.17
N GLY A 247 -18.98 -21.01 9.37
CA GLY A 247 -19.75 -21.16 10.60
C GLY A 247 -20.22 -22.59 10.84
N THR A 248 -20.84 -23.25 9.85
CA THR A 248 -21.26 -24.65 9.98
C THR A 248 -20.07 -25.60 10.14
N PHE A 249 -18.99 -25.40 9.38
CA PHE A 249 -17.75 -26.17 9.51
C PHE A 249 -17.10 -26.01 10.90
N CYS A 250 -17.02 -24.80 11.44
CA CYS A 250 -16.53 -24.56 12.80
C CYS A 250 -17.43 -25.22 13.87
N VAL A 251 -18.76 -25.22 13.69
CA VAL A 251 -19.68 -25.95 14.58
C VAL A 251 -19.46 -27.46 14.49
N HIS A 252 -19.34 -28.03 13.28
CA HIS A 252 -19.14 -29.46 13.08
C HIS A 252 -17.80 -29.95 13.67
N ILE A 253 -16.69 -29.24 13.42
CA ILE A 253 -15.42 -29.57 14.08
C ILE A 253 -15.55 -29.40 15.60
N PHE A 254 -16.22 -28.36 16.09
CA PHE A 254 -16.38 -28.16 17.53
C PHE A 254 -17.16 -29.30 18.20
N THR A 255 -18.18 -29.87 17.56
CA THR A 255 -18.90 -31.04 18.09
C THR A 255 -18.07 -32.32 18.02
N GLU A 256 -17.53 -32.66 16.83
CA GLU A 256 -16.82 -33.91 16.62
C GLU A 256 -15.48 -33.95 17.36
N LEU A 257 -14.61 -32.97 17.10
CA LEU A 257 -13.28 -32.89 17.72
C LEU A 257 -13.39 -32.57 19.22
N GLY A 258 -14.43 -31.82 19.64
CA GLY A 258 -14.74 -31.63 21.05
C GLY A 258 -15.04 -32.95 21.77
N SER A 259 -15.92 -33.78 21.20
CA SER A 259 -16.24 -35.10 21.75
C SER A 259 -15.03 -36.06 21.76
N PHE A 260 -14.18 -35.99 20.73
CA PHE A 260 -12.98 -36.81 20.61
C PHE A 260 -11.91 -36.46 21.65
N ILE A 261 -11.61 -35.16 21.83
CA ILE A 261 -10.63 -34.73 22.83
C ILE A 261 -11.17 -35.02 24.25
N GLU A 262 -12.49 -34.93 24.49
CA GLU A 262 -13.11 -35.38 25.74
C GLU A 262 -12.96 -36.88 25.99
N GLU A 263 -13.10 -37.72 24.96
CA GLU A 263 -12.90 -39.16 25.06
C GLU A 263 -11.46 -39.55 25.40
N ILE A 264 -10.49 -38.73 24.96
CA ILE A 264 -9.07 -38.87 25.31
C ILE A 264 -8.80 -38.35 26.73
N LEU A 265 -9.15 -37.10 27.05
CA LEU A 265 -8.80 -36.44 28.32
C LEU A 265 -9.51 -37.02 29.55
N ASN A 266 -10.67 -37.65 29.35
CA ASN A 266 -11.40 -38.36 30.41
C ASN A 266 -10.94 -39.82 30.59
N GLY A 267 -9.98 -40.29 29.79
CA GLY A 267 -9.24 -41.53 30.01
C GLY A 267 -10.08 -42.81 29.98
N THR A 268 -9.56 -43.86 30.62
CA THR A 268 -10.25 -45.14 30.86
C THR A 268 -11.00 -45.07 32.19
N ARG A 269 -12.20 -45.66 32.26
CA ARG A 269 -13.23 -45.47 33.31
C ARG A 269 -12.83 -45.80 34.76
N GLY A 270 -11.59 -46.21 35.03
CA GLY A 270 -11.07 -46.57 36.36
C GLY A 270 -9.75 -45.89 36.77
N GLN A 271 -9.22 -44.92 36.00
CA GLN A 271 -7.92 -44.28 36.31
C GLN A 271 -8.00 -42.77 36.63
N THR A 272 -9.16 -42.13 36.50
CA THR A 272 -9.33 -40.69 36.77
C THR A 272 -10.40 -40.44 37.81
N GLU A 273 -10.05 -39.74 38.88
CA GLU A 273 -11.01 -39.29 39.89
C GLU A 273 -12.16 -38.48 39.25
N VAL A 274 -13.40 -38.83 39.62
CA VAL A 274 -14.62 -38.30 39.01
C VAL A 274 -14.73 -36.77 39.14
N GLN A 275 -14.16 -36.21 40.22
CA GLN A 275 -14.28 -34.79 40.58
C GLN A 275 -13.72 -33.83 39.50
N PHE A 276 -12.65 -34.20 38.81
CA PHE A 276 -12.00 -33.32 37.81
C PHE A 276 -12.57 -33.44 36.40
N LYS A 277 -13.45 -34.43 36.13
CA LYS A 277 -14.04 -34.67 34.81
C LYS A 277 -14.70 -33.43 34.17
N PRO A 278 -15.63 -32.70 34.84
CA PRO A 278 -16.30 -31.55 34.22
C PRO A 278 -15.33 -30.40 33.92
N VAL A 279 -14.30 -30.20 34.76
CA VAL A 279 -13.31 -29.13 34.58
C VAL A 279 -12.46 -29.37 33.33
N ARG A 280 -11.94 -30.61 33.14
CA ARG A 280 -11.16 -30.98 31.94
C ARG A 280 -11.99 -30.86 30.66
N THR A 281 -13.23 -31.32 30.72
CA THR A 281 -14.24 -31.26 29.64
C THR A 281 -14.48 -29.81 29.20
N LEU A 282 -14.78 -28.92 30.15
CA LEU A 282 -14.99 -27.48 29.90
C LEU A 282 -13.73 -26.79 29.34
N LEU A 283 -12.57 -27.04 29.96
CA LEU A 283 -11.28 -26.45 29.57
C LEU A 283 -10.89 -26.86 28.14
N SER A 284 -11.10 -28.12 27.79
CA SER A 284 -10.86 -28.67 26.45
C SER A 284 -11.70 -27.97 25.37
N ARG A 285 -13.03 -27.91 25.58
CA ARG A 285 -13.91 -27.18 24.65
C ARG A 285 -13.55 -25.71 24.56
N PHE A 286 -13.22 -25.06 25.67
CA PHE A 286 -12.81 -23.66 25.66
C PHE A 286 -11.57 -23.41 24.80
N PHE A 287 -10.49 -24.19 24.98
CA PHE A 287 -9.30 -24.06 24.14
C PHE A 287 -9.57 -24.37 22.66
N LEU A 288 -10.35 -25.41 22.34
CA LEU A 288 -10.75 -25.70 20.97
C LEU A 288 -11.55 -24.54 20.34
N ALA A 289 -12.51 -23.98 21.08
CA ALA A 289 -13.29 -22.82 20.63
C ALA A 289 -12.39 -21.60 20.38
N CYS A 290 -11.41 -21.31 21.26
CA CYS A 290 -10.46 -20.22 21.05
C CYS A 290 -9.59 -20.42 19.81
N ILE A 291 -9.14 -21.66 19.53
CA ILE A 291 -8.34 -21.96 18.33
C ILE A 291 -9.18 -21.80 17.06
N LEU A 292 -10.39 -22.40 17.03
CA LEU A 292 -11.30 -22.29 15.88
C LEU A 292 -11.71 -20.82 15.63
N MET A 293 -12.05 -20.08 16.69
CA MET A 293 -12.37 -18.65 16.62
C MET A 293 -11.18 -17.83 16.11
N GLY A 294 -9.95 -18.13 16.54
CA GLY A 294 -8.74 -17.48 16.04
C GLY A 294 -8.54 -17.72 14.54
N VAL A 295 -8.66 -18.96 14.07
CA VAL A 295 -8.59 -19.31 12.64
C VAL A 295 -9.72 -18.66 11.84
N PHE A 296 -10.93 -18.58 12.40
CA PHE A 296 -12.10 -17.97 11.75
C PHE A 296 -12.03 -16.43 11.68
N ILE A 297 -11.42 -15.76 12.66
CA ILE A 297 -11.28 -14.30 12.67
C ILE A 297 -10.11 -13.82 11.80
N LEU A 298 -9.07 -14.64 11.59
CA LEU A 298 -7.88 -14.26 10.82
C LEU A 298 -8.17 -13.73 9.40
N PRO A 299 -9.02 -14.36 8.56
CA PRO A 299 -9.39 -13.81 7.26
C PRO A 299 -10.12 -12.47 7.34
N ALA A 300 -11.01 -12.29 8.33
CA ALA A 300 -11.71 -11.02 8.53
C ALA A 300 -10.75 -9.88 8.91
N ILE A 301 -9.76 -10.16 9.77
CA ILE A 301 -8.67 -9.21 10.06
C ILE A 301 -7.84 -8.95 8.80
N GLY A 302 -7.56 -9.98 8.00
CA GLY A 302 -6.81 -9.86 6.75
C GLY A 302 -7.49 -8.97 5.71
N LEU A 303 -8.81 -9.06 5.57
CA LEU A 303 -9.58 -8.19 4.67
C LEU A 303 -9.74 -6.78 5.24
N ILE A 304 -10.25 -6.64 6.46
CA ILE A 304 -10.61 -5.32 7.03
C ILE A 304 -9.37 -4.51 7.45
N GLY A 305 -8.41 -5.15 8.12
CA GLY A 305 -7.21 -4.48 8.67
C GLY A 305 -5.93 -4.67 7.84
N GLY A 306 -5.89 -5.66 6.96
CA GLY A 306 -4.71 -5.97 6.14
C GLY A 306 -4.20 -4.81 5.29
N PRO A 307 -5.06 -4.07 4.54
CA PRO A 307 -4.63 -2.91 3.76
C PRO A 307 -3.95 -1.85 4.63
N ASP A 308 -4.52 -1.55 5.79
CA ASP A 308 -4.00 -0.53 6.72
C ASP A 308 -2.68 -0.92 7.39
N ILE A 309 -2.57 -2.19 7.80
CA ILE A 309 -1.34 -2.75 8.38
C ILE A 309 -0.22 -2.75 7.33
N PHE A 310 -0.53 -3.16 6.09
CA PHE A 310 0.44 -3.19 5.01
C PHE A 310 0.83 -1.78 4.53
N TRP A 311 -0.11 -0.84 4.45
CA TRP A 311 0.16 0.57 4.14
C TRP A 311 1.13 1.20 5.13
N ASN A 312 0.86 1.07 6.44
CA ASN A 312 1.75 1.59 7.47
C ASN A 312 3.15 0.93 7.37
N ARG A 313 3.21 -0.39 7.16
CA ARG A 313 4.48 -1.12 6.95
C ARG A 313 5.25 -0.64 5.72
N GLN A 314 4.54 -0.30 4.64
CA GLN A 314 5.10 0.16 3.37
C GLN A 314 5.62 1.60 3.45
N MET A 315 4.88 2.49 4.13
CA MET A 315 5.12 3.94 4.15
C MET A 315 5.94 4.47 5.34
N LYS A 316 5.96 3.78 6.49
CA LYS A 316 6.64 4.28 7.71
C LYS A 316 8.10 4.70 7.51
N ASP A 317 8.82 4.00 6.63
CA ASP A 317 10.24 4.25 6.33
C ASP A 317 10.45 5.13 5.08
N SER A 318 9.39 5.54 4.37
CA SER A 318 9.49 6.26 3.08
C SER A 318 10.31 7.55 3.14
N CYS A 319 10.40 8.18 4.32
CA CYS A 319 11.16 9.41 4.57
C CYS A 319 12.43 9.22 5.41
N LYS A 320 12.98 8.01 5.46
CA LYS A 320 14.31 7.75 6.04
C LYS A 320 15.39 8.34 5.12
N GLY A 321 16.28 9.18 5.67
CA GLY A 321 17.31 9.88 4.90
C GLY A 321 16.87 11.20 4.25
N PHE A 322 15.81 11.83 4.76
CA PHE A 322 15.32 13.15 4.34
C PHE A 322 15.24 14.06 5.57
N ASN A 323 15.85 15.24 5.49
CA ASN A 323 16.08 16.14 6.63
C ASN A 323 14.92 17.13 6.86
N THR A 324 14.12 17.45 5.84
CA THR A 324 12.94 18.31 5.98
C THR A 324 11.64 17.50 5.98
N ARG A 325 10.61 18.03 6.64
CA ARG A 325 9.22 17.56 6.61
C ARG A 325 8.30 18.72 6.27
N ILE A 326 7.39 18.48 5.34
CA ILE A 326 6.40 19.44 4.86
C ILE A 326 5.03 18.76 4.90
N LYS A 327 4.06 19.33 5.62
CA LYS A 327 2.69 18.78 5.61
C LYS A 327 1.97 19.25 4.35
N MET A 328 1.48 18.33 3.51
CA MET A 328 0.84 18.66 2.21
C MET A 328 -0.68 18.84 2.30
N GLY A 329 -1.32 18.23 3.31
CA GLY A 329 -2.79 18.11 3.37
C GLY A 329 -3.29 16.85 2.66
N ARG A 330 -4.53 16.45 2.92
CA ARG A 330 -5.16 15.25 2.33
C ARG A 330 -6.37 15.61 1.46
N THR A 331 -7.40 16.19 2.06
CA THR A 331 -8.69 16.49 1.40
C THR A 331 -8.66 17.72 0.49
N TRP A 332 -7.74 18.66 0.75
CA TRP A 332 -7.59 19.90 -0.02
C TRP A 332 -6.12 20.27 -0.16
N ALA A 333 -5.80 20.99 -1.23
CA ALA A 333 -4.51 21.64 -1.37
C ALA A 333 -4.32 22.62 -0.21
N ARG A 334 -3.13 22.58 0.40
CA ARG A 334 -2.72 23.63 1.31
C ARG A 334 -2.36 24.87 0.49
N SER A 335 -2.79 26.01 1.01
CA SER A 335 -2.27 27.32 0.64
C SER A 335 -1.13 27.76 1.57
N LYS A 336 -0.91 27.05 2.69
CA LYS A 336 0.16 27.32 3.66
C LYS A 336 0.98 26.07 3.95
N TYR A 337 2.27 26.15 3.61
CA TYR A 337 3.25 25.09 3.77
C TYR A 337 4.25 25.46 4.86
N HIS A 338 4.51 24.52 5.77
CA HIS A 338 5.52 24.67 6.81
C HIS A 338 6.66 23.70 6.52
N LEU A 339 7.84 24.25 6.26
CA LEU A 339 9.07 23.52 5.94
C LEU A 339 9.84 23.39 7.26
N ARG A 340 9.68 22.25 7.93
CA ARG A 340 10.34 21.95 9.19
C ARG A 340 11.56 21.06 8.95
N SER A 341 12.76 21.56 9.25
CA SER A 341 13.95 20.71 9.33
C SER A 341 13.90 19.79 10.55
N LEU A 342 14.65 18.70 10.49
CA LEU A 342 15.01 17.86 11.63
C LEU A 342 16.27 18.40 12.35
N SER A 343 17.02 19.33 11.74
CA SER A 343 18.08 20.06 12.42
C SER A 343 17.48 21.11 13.35
N ALA A 344 17.91 21.12 14.62
CA ALA A 344 17.53 22.16 15.58
C ALA A 344 18.17 23.53 15.30
N SER A 345 19.12 23.62 14.37
CA SER A 345 19.79 24.87 13.95
C SER A 345 19.17 25.53 12.71
N VAL A 346 17.96 25.10 12.32
CA VAL A 346 17.22 25.57 11.15
C VAL A 346 15.78 25.87 11.57
N ASP A 347 15.40 27.15 11.54
CA ASP A 347 14.06 27.59 11.90
C ASP A 347 12.97 27.09 10.95
N ASN A 348 11.73 27.06 11.45
CA ASN A 348 10.57 26.60 10.68
C ASN A 348 10.19 27.63 9.60
N GLN A 349 10.70 27.42 8.39
CA GLN A 349 10.31 28.19 7.21
C GLN A 349 8.81 28.02 6.91
N THR A 350 8.19 29.08 6.37
CA THR A 350 6.78 29.07 5.97
C THR A 350 6.62 29.67 4.59
N PHE A 351 5.91 28.95 3.73
CA PHE A 351 5.61 29.34 2.36
C PHE A 351 4.10 29.38 2.12
N TYR A 352 3.69 30.25 1.22
CA TYR A 352 2.30 30.50 0.84
C TYR A 352 2.11 30.19 -0.64
N LEU A 353 0.99 29.56 -0.98
CA LEU A 353 0.62 29.19 -2.34
C LEU A 353 -0.73 29.81 -2.68
N THR A 354 -0.79 30.55 -3.78
CA THR A 354 -2.02 31.06 -4.39
C THR A 354 -2.00 30.85 -5.90
N PRO A 355 -3.14 30.63 -6.57
CA PRO A 355 -3.25 31.02 -7.97
C PRO A 355 -3.15 32.54 -8.08
N VAL A 356 -2.55 33.02 -9.17
CA VAL A 356 -2.45 34.42 -9.57
C VAL A 356 -2.97 34.51 -11.01
N PHE A 357 -3.69 35.59 -11.29
CA PHE A 357 -4.25 35.89 -12.60
C PHE A 357 -3.74 37.27 -13.03
N ALA A 358 -2.93 37.29 -14.09
CA ALA A 358 -2.31 38.46 -14.69
C ALA A 358 -2.47 38.39 -16.22
N PRO A 359 -3.71 38.31 -16.73
CA PRO A 359 -4.02 38.16 -18.16
C PRO A 359 -3.49 39.33 -18.98
N GLN A 360 -3.26 39.15 -20.29
CA GLN A 360 -2.70 40.18 -21.16
C GLN A 360 -3.47 40.39 -22.49
N VAL A 361 -3.47 41.61 -23.05
CA VAL A 361 -4.29 41.98 -24.23
C VAL A 361 -3.83 41.24 -25.47
N GLN A 362 -4.71 40.35 -25.96
CA GLN A 362 -4.51 39.56 -27.19
C GLN A 362 -3.16 38.82 -27.22
N SER A 363 -2.63 38.54 -26.03
CA SER A 363 -1.27 38.05 -25.82
C SER A 363 -1.29 36.56 -25.54
N ASN A 364 -0.32 35.85 -26.10
CA ASN A 364 -0.04 34.45 -25.76
C ASN A 364 1.16 34.34 -24.79
N ALA A 365 1.42 35.39 -24.00
CA ALA A 365 2.48 35.37 -22.99
C ALA A 365 2.23 34.29 -21.92
N THR A 366 3.33 33.70 -21.45
CA THR A 366 3.38 32.84 -20.27
C THR A 366 3.09 33.65 -19.00
N TYR A 367 2.67 32.98 -17.94
CA TYR A 367 2.30 33.60 -16.65
C TYR A 367 1.09 34.54 -16.70
N GLN A 368 0.17 34.35 -17.64
CA GLN A 368 -1.17 34.97 -17.57
C GLN A 368 -2.04 34.35 -16.47
N TYR A 369 -1.87 33.06 -16.22
CA TYR A 369 -2.44 32.36 -15.07
C TYR A 369 -1.40 31.37 -14.55
N TYR A 370 -1.04 31.50 -13.27
CA TYR A 370 0.05 30.73 -12.66
C TYR A 370 -0.19 30.55 -11.16
N HIS A 371 0.62 29.70 -10.54
CA HIS A 371 0.62 29.51 -9.09
C HIS A 371 1.88 30.12 -8.51
N ARG A 372 1.74 31.10 -7.61
CA ARG A 372 2.86 31.71 -6.89
C ARG A 372 3.08 31.00 -5.56
N PHE A 373 4.29 30.49 -5.36
CA PHE A 373 4.76 29.86 -4.13
C PHE A 373 5.85 30.72 -3.48
N SER A 374 5.49 31.54 -2.50
CA SER A 374 6.38 32.58 -1.93
C SER A 374 6.57 32.48 -0.41
N GLY A 375 7.74 32.93 0.06
CA GLY A 375 8.16 32.81 1.45
C GLY A 375 9.63 33.19 1.66
N ASN A 376 10.25 32.66 2.71
CA ASN A 376 11.66 32.86 3.04
C ASN A 376 12.35 31.50 3.23
N THR A 377 13.56 31.31 2.70
CA THR A 377 14.47 30.24 3.16
C THR A 377 15.30 30.71 4.36
N VAL A 378 16.31 29.95 4.79
CA VAL A 378 17.28 30.44 5.81
C VAL A 378 18.22 31.50 5.22
N ASN A 379 18.40 31.46 3.89
CA ASN A 379 19.51 32.11 3.19
C ASN A 379 19.00 33.27 2.32
N THR A 380 17.78 33.14 1.80
CA THR A 380 17.12 34.11 0.93
C THR A 380 15.77 34.49 1.50
N ALA A 381 15.66 35.75 1.94
CA ALA A 381 14.37 36.35 2.25
C ALA A 381 13.59 36.64 0.96
N HIS A 382 12.26 36.59 1.05
CA HIS A 382 11.34 37.08 0.03
C HIS A 382 11.61 36.47 -1.35
N ILE A 383 11.62 35.13 -1.39
CA ILE A 383 11.74 34.34 -2.61
C ILE A 383 10.36 33.84 -3.04
N ALA A 384 10.11 33.86 -4.34
CA ALA A 384 8.90 33.33 -4.96
C ALA A 384 9.24 32.39 -6.10
N VAL A 385 8.47 31.32 -6.26
CA VAL A 385 8.47 30.48 -7.45
C VAL A 385 7.10 30.58 -8.11
N ASP A 386 7.04 31.11 -9.33
CA ASP A 386 5.84 31.11 -10.15
C ASP A 386 5.84 29.86 -11.03
N VAL A 387 4.71 29.14 -11.06
CA VAL A 387 4.51 27.93 -11.85
C VAL A 387 3.28 28.09 -12.75
N ASP A 388 3.53 28.23 -14.05
CA ASP A 388 2.51 28.17 -15.09
C ASP A 388 2.41 26.71 -15.56
N ILE A 389 1.46 25.97 -14.98
CA ILE A 389 1.28 24.53 -15.23
C ILE A 389 0.75 24.28 -16.64
N ASP A 390 -0.14 25.16 -17.12
CA ASP A 390 -0.92 24.92 -18.33
C ASP A 390 -0.12 25.28 -19.60
N ASN A 391 0.81 26.26 -19.52
CA ASN A 391 1.82 26.49 -20.55
C ASN A 391 3.13 25.69 -20.34
N GLY A 392 3.36 25.14 -19.13
CA GLY A 392 4.53 24.31 -18.81
C GLY A 392 5.81 25.09 -18.53
N PHE A 393 5.74 26.18 -17.76
CA PHE A 393 6.88 27.04 -17.40
C PHE A 393 6.99 27.28 -15.89
N TRP A 394 8.21 27.55 -15.42
CA TRP A 394 8.48 27.99 -14.06
C TRP A 394 9.53 29.11 -14.02
N ARG A 395 9.45 30.00 -13.03
CA ARG A 395 10.48 31.00 -12.73
C ARG A 395 10.68 31.17 -11.23
N VAL A 396 11.92 31.43 -10.84
CA VAL A 396 12.32 31.82 -9.48
C VAL A 396 12.57 33.32 -9.50
N MET A 397 11.97 34.03 -8.56
CA MET A 397 12.09 35.47 -8.41
C MET A 397 12.55 35.81 -6.98
N HIS A 398 13.33 36.86 -6.87
CA HIS A 398 13.58 37.55 -5.61
C HIS A 398 12.74 38.82 -5.57
N LEU A 399 12.13 39.08 -4.43
CA LEU A 399 11.27 40.22 -4.15
C LEU A 399 12.02 41.15 -3.19
N ASP A 400 11.88 42.46 -3.35
CA ASP A 400 12.48 43.45 -2.44
C ASP A 400 11.79 43.53 -1.06
N GLY A 401 10.51 43.14 -0.99
CA GLY A 401 9.71 43.09 0.23
C GLY A 401 8.89 41.81 0.40
N PRO A 402 8.24 41.62 1.56
CA PRO A 402 7.44 40.44 1.86
C PRO A 402 6.18 40.37 0.97
N ASP A 403 5.91 39.18 0.42
CA ASP A 403 4.71 38.90 -0.39
C ASP A 403 3.45 38.76 0.48
N GLU A 404 3.06 39.87 1.10
CA GLU A 404 1.83 39.98 1.89
C GLU A 404 0.57 39.73 1.04
N ARG A 405 0.65 39.98 -0.28
CA ARG A 405 -0.41 39.68 -1.25
C ARG A 405 -0.69 38.18 -1.31
N THR A 406 0.31 37.35 -1.65
CA THR A 406 0.16 35.88 -1.69
C THR A 406 -0.15 35.31 -0.32
N LYS A 407 0.48 35.82 0.75
CA LYS A 407 0.20 35.42 2.14
C LYS A 407 -1.24 35.68 2.55
N TRP A 408 -1.81 36.84 2.20
CA TRP A 408 -3.22 37.15 2.45
C TRP A 408 -4.14 36.29 1.59
N TRP A 409 -3.89 36.16 0.28
CA TRP A 409 -4.69 35.30 -0.61
C TRP A 409 -4.71 33.85 -0.13
N ALA A 410 -3.57 33.34 0.33
CA ALA A 410 -3.43 31.99 0.87
C ALA A 410 -4.21 31.75 2.17
N ILE A 411 -4.30 32.75 3.06
CA ILE A 411 -4.97 32.61 4.36
C ILE A 411 -6.44 33.05 4.29
N GLY A 412 -6.68 34.26 3.78
CA GLY A 412 -7.95 34.99 3.85
C GLY A 412 -9.04 34.48 2.91
N ARG A 413 -8.71 33.89 1.75
CA ARG A 413 -9.69 33.41 0.75
C ARG A 413 -10.75 32.42 1.29
N ARG A 414 -10.53 31.82 2.46
CA ARG A 414 -11.48 30.92 3.13
C ARG A 414 -12.39 31.59 4.17
N TYR A 415 -12.16 32.85 4.53
CA TYR A 415 -12.74 33.47 5.73
C TYR A 415 -13.37 34.85 5.46
N SER A 416 -14.59 34.81 4.90
CA SER A 416 -15.58 35.91 4.78
C SER A 416 -15.30 37.01 3.74
N LYS A 417 -16.30 37.87 3.53
CA LYS A 417 -16.34 38.98 2.56
C LYS A 417 -15.52 40.19 3.03
N VAL A 418 -14.26 39.99 3.41
CA VAL A 418 -13.36 41.10 3.74
C VAL A 418 -13.04 41.86 2.45
N GLU A 419 -13.10 43.19 2.49
CA GLU A 419 -12.64 44.04 1.38
C GLU A 419 -11.18 43.73 1.06
N PHE A 420 -10.79 43.83 -0.22
CA PHE A 420 -9.41 43.57 -0.63
C PHE A 420 -8.49 44.65 -0.03
N PRO A 421 -7.56 44.29 0.89
CA PRO A 421 -6.63 45.27 1.40
C PRO A 421 -5.67 45.70 0.29
N ILE A 422 -5.33 46.98 0.28
CA ILE A 422 -4.34 47.52 -0.63
C ILE A 422 -2.96 47.04 -0.17
N PHE A 423 -2.25 46.32 -1.03
CA PHE A 423 -0.87 45.90 -0.81
C PHE A 423 0.07 46.89 -1.49
N GLU A 424 1.20 47.18 -0.86
CA GLU A 424 2.32 47.86 -1.50
C GLU A 424 2.82 47.03 -2.70
N ASN A 425 3.35 47.72 -3.72
CA ASN A 425 3.94 47.05 -4.89
C ASN A 425 5.40 46.72 -4.60
N ILE A 426 5.71 45.43 -4.58
CA ILE A 426 7.07 44.88 -4.48
C ILE A 426 7.71 44.77 -5.88
N ASN A 427 9.00 45.04 -5.99
CA ASN A 427 9.75 44.83 -7.23
C ASN A 427 10.14 43.36 -7.38
N GLU A 428 9.71 42.73 -8.48
CA GLU A 428 9.97 41.32 -8.77
C GLU A 428 11.18 41.19 -9.69
N THR A 429 12.25 40.55 -9.21
CA THR A 429 13.48 40.28 -9.99
C THR A 429 13.57 38.80 -10.34
N GLU A 430 13.32 38.43 -11.60
CA GLU A 430 13.57 37.07 -12.10
C GLU A 430 15.06 36.72 -11.91
N LYS A 431 15.33 35.57 -11.29
CA LYS A 431 16.67 35.02 -11.04
C LYS A 431 16.98 33.85 -11.95
N LEU A 432 15.99 32.96 -12.15
CA LEU A 432 16.07 31.77 -12.98
C LEU A 432 14.70 31.49 -13.60
N ARG A 433 14.68 30.85 -14.77
CA ARG A 433 13.47 30.30 -15.37
C ARG A 433 13.75 29.00 -16.12
N GLY A 434 12.70 28.25 -16.42
CA GLY A 434 12.79 27.03 -17.20
C GLY A 434 11.43 26.44 -17.53
N THR A 435 11.46 25.19 -17.95
CA THR A 435 10.35 24.46 -18.58
C THR A 435 9.92 23.24 -17.75
N ILE A 436 8.70 22.77 -18.02
CA ILE A 436 8.08 21.59 -17.41
C ILE A 436 7.64 20.66 -18.54
N GLU A 437 8.52 19.74 -18.94
CA GLU A 437 8.18 18.77 -19.98
C GLU A 437 7.32 17.63 -19.41
N LYS A 438 6.10 17.46 -19.93
CA LYS A 438 5.30 16.26 -19.66
C LYS A 438 5.87 15.06 -20.44
N ARG A 439 6.32 14.03 -19.72
CA ARG A 439 6.82 12.76 -20.26
C ARG A 439 5.97 11.61 -19.70
N GLY A 440 4.82 11.38 -20.32
CA GLY A 440 3.85 10.36 -19.91
C GLY A 440 3.28 10.63 -18.51
N PRO A 441 3.44 9.71 -17.53
CA PRO A 441 2.99 9.89 -16.14
C PRO A 441 3.90 10.81 -15.30
N HIS A 442 4.89 11.45 -15.91
CA HIS A 442 5.96 12.17 -15.23
C HIS A 442 6.12 13.59 -15.77
N LEU A 443 6.65 14.47 -14.93
CA LEU A 443 7.15 15.78 -15.34
C LEU A 443 8.68 15.74 -15.31
N TRP A 444 9.34 16.39 -16.27
CA TRP A 444 10.78 16.56 -16.34
C TRP A 444 11.09 18.06 -16.33
N LEU A 445 12.08 18.46 -15.52
CA LEU A 445 12.63 19.81 -15.46
C LEU A 445 14.03 19.73 -16.11
N PRO A 446 14.18 20.10 -17.40
CA PRO A 446 15.41 19.88 -18.14
C PRO A 446 16.61 20.63 -17.55
N GLU A 447 16.39 21.87 -17.08
CA GLU A 447 17.44 22.78 -16.62
C GLU A 447 18.10 22.30 -15.32
N TYR A 448 17.30 21.73 -14.41
CA TYR A 448 17.80 21.08 -13.19
C TYR A 448 18.22 19.62 -13.41
N LYS A 449 17.94 19.04 -14.58
CA LYS A 449 18.02 17.59 -14.85
C LYS A 449 17.28 16.78 -13.76
N MET A 450 15.99 17.10 -13.54
CA MET A 450 15.18 16.45 -12.49
C MET A 450 13.89 15.85 -13.03
N ILE A 451 13.58 14.63 -12.61
CA ILE A 451 12.32 13.94 -12.96
C ILE A 451 11.41 13.93 -11.73
N ILE A 452 10.20 14.48 -11.87
CA ILE A 452 9.12 14.36 -10.90
C ILE A 452 8.18 13.24 -11.34
N GLN A 453 8.35 12.06 -10.75
CA GLN A 453 7.57 10.87 -11.10
C GLN A 453 6.21 10.84 -10.40
N GLY A 454 5.19 10.37 -11.13
CA GLY A 454 3.85 10.06 -10.63
C GLY A 454 2.88 11.24 -10.52
N VAL A 455 3.27 12.47 -10.88
CA VAL A 455 2.39 13.65 -10.74
C VAL A 455 1.24 13.66 -11.75
N GLU A 456 1.50 13.29 -13.00
CA GLU A 456 0.43 13.22 -14.02
C GLU A 456 -0.51 12.04 -13.82
N ASP A 457 -0.02 10.95 -13.22
CA ASP A 457 -0.88 9.88 -12.69
C ASP A 457 -1.72 10.42 -11.53
N ALA A 458 -1.09 11.08 -10.54
CA ALA A 458 -1.77 11.63 -9.37
C ALA A 458 -2.86 12.66 -9.73
N ARG A 459 -2.68 13.43 -10.82
CA ARG A 459 -3.68 14.38 -11.37
C ARG A 459 -4.96 13.72 -11.92
N GLN A 460 -4.96 12.40 -12.05
CA GLN A 460 -6.10 11.55 -12.44
C GLN A 460 -6.51 10.57 -11.32
N HIS A 461 -5.55 10.16 -10.49
CA HIS A 461 -5.63 9.13 -9.46
C HIS A 461 -4.97 9.63 -8.18
N CYS A 462 -5.66 10.43 -7.36
CA CYS A 462 -5.05 11.08 -6.21
C CYS A 462 -4.56 10.09 -5.12
N GLU A 463 -5.00 8.84 -5.16
CA GLU A 463 -4.44 7.70 -4.43
C GLU A 463 -2.95 7.41 -4.76
N ILE A 464 -2.43 7.95 -5.87
CA ILE A 464 -1.03 7.86 -6.30
C ILE A 464 -0.16 8.98 -5.70
N GLU A 465 -0.74 10.06 -5.16
CA GLU A 465 0.03 11.14 -4.50
C GLU A 465 1.07 10.65 -3.46
N PRO A 466 0.81 9.64 -2.60
CA PRO A 466 1.78 9.12 -1.63
C PRO A 466 3.02 8.44 -2.25
N PHE A 467 3.06 8.29 -3.58
CA PHE A 467 4.13 7.63 -4.32
C PHE A 467 4.99 8.58 -5.15
N VAL A 468 4.59 9.86 -5.24
CA VAL A 468 5.31 10.91 -5.98
C VAL A 468 6.73 11.07 -5.44
N ARG A 469 7.71 11.18 -6.35
CA ARG A 469 9.13 11.37 -6.00
C ARG A 469 9.86 12.25 -7.01
N VAL A 470 10.77 13.08 -6.51
CA VAL A 470 11.69 13.90 -7.31
C VAL A 470 13.04 13.19 -7.32
N ILE A 471 13.55 12.91 -8.52
CA ILE A 471 14.81 12.23 -8.77
C ILE A 471 15.76 13.20 -9.45
N ASP A 472 16.95 13.36 -8.87
CA ASP A 472 18.08 14.03 -9.48
C ASP A 472 18.74 13.11 -10.54
N THR A 473 18.79 13.59 -11.78
CA THR A 473 19.46 12.92 -12.90
C THR A 473 20.70 13.67 -13.43
N SER A 474 21.23 14.65 -12.69
CA SER A 474 22.44 15.40 -13.03
C SER A 474 23.64 14.49 -13.38
N ASP A 475 24.00 13.61 -12.45
CA ASP A 475 25.07 12.60 -12.58
C ASP A 475 24.56 11.25 -13.15
N ALA A 476 23.42 11.19 -13.82
CA ALA A 476 22.82 9.92 -14.27
C ALA A 476 23.26 9.50 -15.69
N PRO A 477 23.60 8.22 -15.92
CA PRO A 477 23.74 7.71 -17.29
C PRO A 477 22.43 7.83 -18.06
N GLN A 478 22.47 8.25 -19.33
CA GLN A 478 21.29 8.48 -20.17
C GLN A 478 20.26 7.33 -20.12
N LYS A 479 20.74 6.07 -20.19
CA LYS A 479 19.91 4.84 -20.08
C LYS A 479 19.14 4.71 -18.75
N TYR A 480 19.60 5.34 -17.67
CA TYR A 480 18.85 5.44 -16.40
C TYR A 480 17.77 6.52 -16.48
N VAL A 481 18.08 7.68 -17.09
CA VAL A 481 17.13 8.78 -17.32
C VAL A 481 15.96 8.30 -18.18
N GLU A 482 16.25 7.69 -19.33
CA GLU A 482 15.27 7.07 -20.23
C GLU A 482 14.39 6.05 -19.49
N LYS A 483 15.01 5.17 -18.68
CA LYS A 483 14.28 4.19 -17.86
C LYS A 483 13.37 4.85 -16.81
N MET A 484 13.77 6.00 -16.27
CA MET A 484 12.97 6.80 -15.33
C MET A 484 11.96 7.73 -16.02
N LEU A 485 11.96 7.85 -17.36
CA LEU A 485 10.94 8.54 -18.14
C LEU A 485 9.91 7.58 -18.77
N LYS A 486 10.04 6.26 -18.56
CA LYS A 486 9.06 5.28 -19.01
C LYS A 486 7.81 5.26 -18.14
N SER A 487 6.68 4.90 -18.77
CA SER A 487 5.40 4.72 -18.08
C SER A 487 5.33 3.48 -17.17
N ASP A 488 6.18 2.46 -17.36
CA ASP A 488 6.20 1.25 -16.50
C ASP A 488 6.94 1.46 -15.16
N TRP A 489 6.76 2.64 -14.57
CA TRP A 489 7.55 3.12 -13.43
C TRP A 489 7.31 2.29 -12.17
N LYS A 490 8.40 2.01 -11.45
CA LYS A 490 8.38 1.14 -10.25
C LYS A 490 8.77 1.93 -9.02
N TRP A 491 7.80 2.20 -8.17
CA TRP A 491 8.04 2.76 -6.84
C TRP A 491 8.80 1.77 -5.95
N SER A 492 9.52 2.30 -4.97
CA SER A 492 10.10 1.50 -3.89
C SER A 492 10.28 2.35 -2.64
N ASN A 493 9.97 1.79 -1.47
CA ASN A 493 10.25 2.42 -0.18
C ASN A 493 11.75 2.42 0.17
N LYS A 494 12.58 1.65 -0.55
CA LYS A 494 14.04 1.64 -0.37
C LYS A 494 14.62 3.06 -0.48
N TRP A 495 15.69 3.28 0.27
CA TRP A 495 16.52 4.47 0.15
C TRP A 495 17.23 4.46 -1.21
N ASP A 496 17.33 5.65 -1.82
CA ASP A 496 17.98 5.88 -3.10
C ASP A 496 18.68 7.24 -3.00
N PRO A 497 20.01 7.34 -3.22
CA PRO A 497 20.73 8.60 -3.11
C PRO A 497 20.22 9.66 -4.10
N ARG A 498 19.66 9.27 -5.25
CA ARG A 498 19.14 10.21 -6.26
C ARG A 498 17.74 10.74 -5.95
N VAL A 499 16.98 10.11 -5.05
CA VAL A 499 15.68 10.62 -4.64
C VAL A 499 15.88 11.74 -3.63
N ILE A 500 15.76 12.99 -4.11
CA ILE A 500 15.93 14.20 -3.32
C ILE A 500 14.65 14.61 -2.58
N MET A 501 13.48 14.24 -3.12
CA MET A 501 12.18 14.45 -2.46
C MET A 501 11.24 13.27 -2.70
N ARG A 502 10.36 13.00 -1.73
CA ARG A 502 9.36 11.93 -1.80
C ARG A 502 8.13 12.28 -0.97
N ALA A 503 6.95 12.09 -1.53
CA ALA A 503 5.70 12.10 -0.78
C ALA A 503 5.59 10.84 0.10
N ALA A 504 4.94 10.94 1.26
CA ALA A 504 4.70 9.79 2.12
C ALA A 504 3.40 9.97 2.92
N SER A 505 2.58 8.93 2.92
CA SER A 505 1.34 8.88 3.70
C SER A 505 1.55 8.07 4.98
N PHE A 506 1.55 8.75 6.12
CA PHE A 506 1.75 8.17 7.43
C PHE A 506 0.44 7.85 8.15
N GLY A 507 0.51 6.84 9.03
CA GLY A 507 -0.62 6.33 9.80
C GLY A 507 -1.37 5.20 9.08
N HIS A 508 -2.27 4.57 9.83
CA HIS A 508 -3.31 3.71 9.27
C HIS A 508 -4.33 4.58 8.50
N GLY A 509 -5.12 4.02 7.59
CA GLY A 509 -6.17 4.72 6.85
C GLY A 509 -5.70 5.88 5.97
N ARG A 510 -4.42 5.89 5.54
CA ARG A 510 -3.76 7.00 4.80
C ARG A 510 -3.83 8.37 5.52
N GLN A 511 -3.87 8.40 6.85
CA GLN A 511 -4.23 9.56 7.69
C GLN A 511 -3.51 10.90 7.36
N ARG A 512 -2.18 10.92 7.21
CA ARG A 512 -1.40 12.16 7.03
C ARG A 512 -0.50 12.08 5.80
N LEU A 513 -0.63 13.03 4.86
CA LEU A 513 0.30 13.17 3.73
C LEU A 513 1.32 14.28 3.98
N ASP A 514 2.60 13.88 3.98
CA ASP A 514 3.75 14.79 4.04
C ASP A 514 4.57 14.68 2.74
N MET A 515 5.28 15.75 2.38
CA MET A 515 6.43 15.72 1.48
C MET A 515 7.69 15.74 2.34
N CYS A 516 8.65 14.90 1.97
CA CYS A 516 9.92 14.73 2.64
C CYS A 516 11.04 15.08 1.68
N MET A 517 11.96 15.92 2.12
CA MET A 517 12.96 16.56 1.26
C MET A 517 14.34 16.46 1.90
N ARG A 518 15.38 16.33 1.07
CA ARG A 518 16.76 16.37 1.51
C ARG A 518 17.30 17.78 1.35
N GLU A 519 18.03 18.21 2.36
CA GLU A 519 18.72 19.50 2.42
C GLU A 519 20.11 19.34 1.78
N ASN A 520 20.70 20.42 1.27
CA ASN A 520 22.06 20.47 0.71
C ASN A 520 22.32 19.44 -0.41
N ILE A 521 21.39 19.35 -1.34
CA ILE A 521 21.44 18.43 -2.50
C ILE A 521 22.25 18.97 -3.69
N TYR A 522 22.30 20.29 -3.87
CA TYR A 522 22.99 20.92 -4.99
C TYR A 522 24.49 21.07 -4.70
N ARG A 523 25.29 21.05 -5.76
CA ARG A 523 26.71 21.42 -5.74
C ARG A 523 26.89 22.86 -6.21
N THR A 524 27.96 23.51 -5.77
CA THR A 524 28.41 24.79 -6.34
C THR A 524 28.89 24.58 -7.79
N VAL A 525 29.16 25.68 -8.50
CA VAL A 525 29.75 25.65 -9.85
C VAL A 525 31.10 24.90 -9.87
N GLU A 526 31.80 24.88 -8.75
CA GLU A 526 33.10 24.22 -8.54
C GLU A 526 32.96 22.72 -8.21
N GLY A 527 31.73 22.21 -8.02
CA GLY A 527 31.46 20.81 -7.72
C GLY A 527 31.42 20.46 -6.22
N GLU A 528 31.73 21.39 -5.33
CA GLU A 528 31.61 21.19 -3.87
C GLU A 528 30.15 21.13 -3.42
N PRO A 529 29.76 20.32 -2.41
CA PRO A 529 28.41 20.28 -1.90
C PRO A 529 28.02 21.61 -1.23
N SER A 530 26.86 22.17 -1.58
CA SER A 530 26.37 23.44 -1.03
C SER A 530 26.21 23.34 0.50
N GLN A 531 27.04 24.08 1.25
CA GLN A 531 27.00 24.12 2.72
C GLN A 531 25.92 25.09 3.28
N VAL A 532 24.83 25.24 2.53
CA VAL A 532 23.61 25.94 2.94
C VAL A 532 23.05 25.36 4.26
N LYS A 533 22.23 26.14 4.97
CA LYS A 533 21.46 25.62 6.11
C LYS A 533 19.99 25.45 5.71
N GLY A 534 19.45 24.26 5.99
CA GLY A 534 18.05 23.94 5.72
C GLY A 534 17.76 23.79 4.23
N VAL A 535 16.61 24.31 3.80
CA VAL A 535 16.15 24.20 2.42
C VAL A 535 16.87 25.20 1.53
N ASP A 536 17.48 24.68 0.47
CA ASP A 536 18.10 25.44 -0.62
C ASP A 536 17.04 25.97 -1.60
N ASP A 537 17.22 27.19 -2.11
CA ASP A 537 16.26 27.89 -2.96
C ASP A 537 15.89 27.11 -4.23
N LEU A 538 16.83 26.40 -4.84
CA LEU A 538 16.59 25.60 -6.04
C LEU A 538 15.74 24.35 -5.73
N SER A 539 15.72 23.92 -4.46
CA SER A 539 14.83 22.86 -3.98
C SER A 539 13.37 23.31 -3.93
N LEU A 540 13.10 24.62 -3.88
CA LEU A 540 11.73 25.13 -3.88
C LEU A 540 11.03 24.89 -5.22
N VAL A 541 11.74 24.81 -6.35
CA VAL A 541 11.11 24.66 -7.67
C VAL A 541 10.33 23.35 -7.83
N PRO A 542 10.91 22.16 -7.69
CA PRO A 542 10.14 20.92 -7.81
C PRO A 542 9.07 20.78 -6.71
N LEU A 543 9.28 21.37 -5.53
CA LEU A 543 8.26 21.47 -4.48
C LEU A 543 7.07 22.34 -4.91
N ALA A 544 7.34 23.52 -5.47
CA ALA A 544 6.34 24.45 -5.99
C ALA A 544 5.57 23.84 -7.16
N VAL A 545 6.26 23.16 -8.09
CA VAL A 545 5.61 22.45 -9.22
C VAL A 545 4.64 21.37 -8.72
N ILE A 546 5.01 20.59 -7.70
CA ILE A 546 4.10 19.62 -7.07
C ILE A 546 2.96 20.34 -6.33
N ALA A 547 3.24 21.39 -5.58
CA ALA A 547 2.25 22.13 -4.80
C ALA A 547 1.21 22.81 -5.70
N ALA A 548 1.65 23.43 -6.79
CA ALA A 548 0.84 24.02 -7.84
C ALA A 548 -0.05 22.97 -8.53
N ASN A 549 0.51 21.83 -8.96
CA ASN A 549 -0.27 20.73 -9.53
C ASN A 549 -1.40 20.24 -8.60
N ARG A 550 -1.12 20.12 -7.29
CA ARG A 550 -2.14 19.80 -6.29
C ARG A 550 -3.20 20.90 -6.15
N MET A 551 -2.80 22.17 -6.17
CA MET A 551 -3.75 23.28 -6.10
C MET A 551 -4.68 23.28 -7.31
N ARG A 552 -4.13 23.09 -8.52
CA ARG A 552 -4.88 22.92 -9.77
C ARG A 552 -5.83 21.72 -9.72
N MET A 553 -5.40 20.57 -9.20
CA MET A 553 -6.28 19.42 -8.92
C MET A 553 -7.43 19.78 -7.95
N GLY A 554 -7.16 20.62 -6.94
CA GLY A 554 -8.16 21.10 -5.98
C GLY A 554 -9.22 21.99 -6.62
N GLU A 555 -8.82 22.90 -7.50
CA GLU A 555 -9.75 23.77 -8.26
C GLU A 555 -10.70 22.96 -9.14
N VAL A 556 -10.20 21.91 -9.81
CA VAL A 556 -11.03 21.02 -10.65
C VAL A 556 -11.68 19.86 -9.88
N GLY A 557 -11.68 19.92 -8.54
CA GLY A 557 -12.38 18.94 -7.67
C GLY A 557 -11.77 17.54 -7.58
N ARG A 558 -10.54 17.32 -8.06
CA ARG A 558 -9.87 16.01 -8.18
C ARG A 558 -8.96 15.62 -7.01
N LEU A 559 -8.94 16.40 -5.92
CA LEU A 559 -8.14 16.09 -4.72
C LEU A 559 -8.85 15.20 -3.68
N ASP A 560 -10.14 14.95 -3.85
CA ASP A 560 -10.97 14.30 -2.83
C ASP A 560 -10.86 12.76 -2.87
N CYS A 561 -9.75 12.22 -2.38
CA CYS A 561 -9.53 10.77 -2.21
C CYS A 561 -10.32 10.16 -1.03
N SER A 562 -11.53 10.67 -0.76
CA SER A 562 -12.52 10.07 0.14
C SER A 562 -13.79 9.61 -0.58
N ARG A 563 -13.84 9.83 -1.89
CA ARG A 563 -14.77 9.22 -2.86
C ARG A 563 -14.14 7.97 -3.47
#